data_AF-A0A949MCG3-F1
#
_entry.id   AF-A0A949MCG3-F1
#
_cell.length_a   1.000
_cell.length_b   1.000
_cell.length_c   1.000
_cell.angle_alpha   90.00
_cell.angle_beta   90.00
_cell.angle_gamma   90.00
#
_symmetry.space_group_name_H-M   'P 1'
#
loop_
_entity.id
_entity.type
_entity.pdbx_description
1 polymer ?
#
loop_
_entity_poly.entity_id
_entity_poly.type
_entity_poly.pdbx_seq_one_letter_code
_entity_poly.pdbx_strand_id
1 'polypeptide(L)'
;MRIFISLALAAALGLCIAIVFVLRSPVPAGDWLISPAASFELAQGENPHPVVLVRPAAVPLSAMAQLGRQVFFDPSLSSSGRMSCASCHSPQHFYGPPNAQPAMFGGPNLTRQGVRAVPSLMYLETELNFSIGPDPAGEADILPTLPQRAALGALVPRVTKTAQSTAQTAANIVPQGGLFWDGRANTLQEQAMGPLLSPFEMDGGSIARVAAKLRAAP
;
A
#
# COMPACT_ATOMS: atom_id res chain seq x y z
N MET A 1 15.09 -41.56 -54.12
CA MET A 1 16.21 -40.64 -53.79
C MET A 1 15.75 -39.18 -53.66
N ARG A 2 15.04 -38.61 -54.65
CA ARG A 2 14.56 -37.21 -54.60
C ARG A 2 13.66 -36.89 -53.40
N ILE A 3 12.70 -37.75 -53.07
CA ILE A 3 11.79 -37.58 -51.93
C ILE A 3 12.55 -37.51 -50.59
N PHE A 4 13.55 -38.39 -50.40
CA PHE A 4 14.37 -38.41 -49.19
C PHE A 4 15.23 -37.15 -49.04
N ILE A 5 15.78 -36.64 -50.14
CA ILE A 5 16.56 -35.39 -50.15
C ILE A 5 15.66 -34.19 -49.82
N SER A 6 14.45 -34.13 -50.39
CA SER A 6 13.47 -33.09 -50.11
C SER A 6 13.01 -33.09 -48.64
N LEU A 7 12.77 -34.28 -48.06
CA LEU A 7 12.43 -34.42 -46.64
C LEU A 7 13.57 -34.00 -45.72
N ALA A 8 14.82 -34.38 -46.04
CA ALA A 8 15.98 -33.98 -45.25
C ALA A 8 16.23 -32.47 -45.26
N LEU A 9 16.07 -31.82 -46.42
CA LEU A 9 16.18 -30.36 -46.56
C LEU A 9 15.10 -29.61 -45.79
N ALA A 10 13.85 -30.09 -45.84
CA ALA A 10 12.74 -29.49 -45.09
C ALA A 10 12.96 -29.60 -43.57
N ALA A 11 13.44 -30.75 -43.10
CA ALA A 11 13.76 -30.96 -41.69
C ALA A 11 14.90 -30.05 -41.22
N ALA A 12 15.96 -29.90 -42.02
CA ALA A 12 17.09 -29.01 -41.69
C ALA A 12 16.65 -27.54 -41.64
N LEU A 13 15.82 -27.09 -42.58
CA LEU A 13 15.29 -25.73 -42.58
C LEU A 13 14.39 -25.47 -41.36
N GLY A 14 13.51 -26.42 -41.01
CA GLY A 14 12.67 -26.33 -39.81
C GLY A 14 13.49 -26.23 -38.53
N LEU A 15 14.57 -27.01 -38.41
CA LEU A 15 15.48 -26.95 -37.27
C LEU A 15 16.21 -25.60 -37.18
N CYS A 16 16.70 -25.07 -38.30
CA CYS A 16 17.33 -23.74 -38.33
C CYS A 16 16.35 -22.63 -37.90
N ILE A 17 15.10 -22.67 -38.38
CA ILE A 17 14.07 -21.69 -38.00
C ILE A 17 13.78 -21.77 -36.49
N ALA A 18 13.65 -22.98 -35.94
CA ALA A 18 13.42 -23.18 -34.51
C ALA A 18 14.59 -22.65 -33.65
N ILE A 19 15.84 -22.93 -34.05
CA ILE A 19 17.03 -22.44 -33.34
C ILE A 19 17.09 -20.91 -33.35
N VAL A 20 16.85 -20.28 -34.50
CA VAL A 20 16.84 -18.81 -34.60
C VAL A 20 15.72 -18.20 -33.76
N PHE A 21 14.55 -18.83 -33.70
CA PHE A 21 13.45 -18.39 -32.86
C PHE A 21 13.80 -18.44 -31.36
N VAL A 22 14.38 -19.56 -30.89
CA VAL A 22 14.83 -19.72 -29.50
C VAL A 22 15.90 -18.68 -29.14
N LEU A 23 16.93 -18.53 -29.99
CA LEU A 23 18.04 -17.60 -29.74
C LEU A 23 17.65 -16.12 -29.78
N ARG A 24 16.54 -15.78 -30.45
CA ARG A 24 16.00 -14.41 -30.50
C ARG A 24 14.87 -14.17 -29.52
N SER A 25 14.36 -15.23 -28.88
CA SER A 25 13.32 -15.09 -27.86
C SER A 25 13.89 -14.46 -26.59
N PRO A 26 13.07 -13.71 -25.83
CA PRO A 26 13.47 -13.20 -24.52
C PRO A 26 13.53 -14.30 -23.44
N VAL A 27 13.18 -15.55 -23.77
CA VAL A 27 13.13 -16.68 -22.85
C VAL A 27 14.49 -17.39 -22.79
N PRO A 28 15.08 -17.63 -21.61
CA PRO A 28 16.37 -18.31 -21.47
C PRO A 28 16.41 -19.66 -22.19
N ALA A 29 17.50 -19.92 -22.93
CA ALA A 29 17.66 -21.16 -23.72
C ALA A 29 17.51 -22.45 -22.89
N GLY A 30 17.86 -22.41 -21.60
CA GLY A 30 17.67 -23.54 -20.69
C GLY A 30 16.20 -23.89 -20.45
N ASP A 31 15.30 -22.90 -20.45
CA ASP A 31 13.88 -23.12 -20.18
C ASP A 31 13.20 -23.83 -21.35
N TRP A 32 13.66 -23.62 -22.59
CA TRP A 32 13.17 -24.32 -23.78
C TRP A 32 13.44 -25.83 -23.75
N LEU A 33 14.47 -26.27 -23.01
CA LEU A 33 14.78 -27.69 -22.83
C LEU A 33 13.91 -28.33 -21.74
N ILE A 34 13.49 -27.53 -20.76
CA ILE A 34 12.77 -28.00 -19.57
C ILE A 34 11.25 -27.94 -19.79
N SER A 35 10.77 -26.83 -20.36
CA SER A 35 9.33 -26.51 -20.52
C SER A 35 9.01 -25.87 -21.89
N PRO A 36 9.26 -26.57 -23.02
CA PRO A 36 9.18 -26.00 -24.36
C PRO A 36 7.81 -25.37 -24.72
N ALA A 37 6.70 -25.93 -24.23
CA ALA A 37 5.37 -25.38 -24.48
C ALA A 37 5.15 -24.03 -23.77
N ALA A 38 5.51 -23.94 -22.48
CA ALA A 38 5.40 -22.68 -21.73
C ALA A 38 6.38 -21.62 -22.24
N SER A 39 7.59 -22.02 -22.64
CA SER A 39 8.56 -21.12 -23.28
C SER A 39 8.05 -20.57 -24.61
N PHE A 40 7.31 -21.38 -25.37
CA PHE A 40 6.67 -20.93 -26.61
C PHE A 40 5.57 -19.89 -26.35
N GLU A 41 4.67 -20.15 -25.40
CA GLU A 41 3.63 -19.19 -24.97
C GLU A 41 4.26 -17.88 -24.48
N LEU A 42 5.26 -17.93 -23.60
CA LEU A 42 6.02 -16.77 -23.12
C LEU A 42 6.70 -16.00 -24.24
N ALA A 43 7.33 -16.69 -25.20
CA ALA A 43 7.99 -16.07 -26.34
C ALA A 43 7.02 -15.38 -27.30
N GLN A 44 5.75 -15.77 -27.29
CA GLN A 44 4.66 -15.10 -28.00
C GLN A 44 4.04 -13.96 -27.20
N GLY A 45 4.50 -13.71 -25.97
CA GLY A 45 3.97 -12.71 -25.06
C GLY A 45 2.72 -13.17 -24.31
N GLU A 46 2.39 -14.46 -24.37
CA GLU A 46 1.33 -15.04 -23.55
C GLU A 46 1.86 -15.34 -22.15
N ASN A 47 1.01 -15.14 -21.14
CA ASN A 47 1.34 -15.52 -19.78
C ASN A 47 0.83 -16.97 -19.55
N PRO A 48 1.72 -17.97 -19.39
CA PRO A 48 1.33 -19.37 -19.16
C PRO A 48 0.65 -19.56 -17.80
N HIS A 49 0.75 -18.57 -16.90
CA HIS A 49 0.12 -18.54 -15.58
C HIS A 49 -0.67 -17.25 -15.40
N PRO A 50 -1.79 -17.06 -16.13
CA PRO A 50 -2.60 -15.86 -16.00
C PRO A 50 -3.22 -15.81 -14.60
N VAL A 51 -2.81 -14.82 -13.81
CA VAL A 51 -3.46 -14.54 -12.52
C VAL A 51 -4.74 -13.78 -12.82
N VAL A 52 -5.87 -14.47 -12.76
CA VAL A 52 -7.18 -13.83 -12.79
C VAL A 52 -7.44 -13.23 -11.41
N LEU A 53 -7.29 -11.91 -11.29
CA LEU A 53 -7.64 -11.19 -10.08
C LEU A 53 -9.16 -11.22 -9.88
N VAL A 54 -9.63 -12.15 -9.07
CA VAL A 54 -11.03 -12.18 -8.64
C VAL A 54 -11.22 -11.09 -7.61
N ARG A 55 -11.85 -9.98 -8.01
CA ARG A 55 -12.30 -8.97 -7.04
C ARG A 55 -13.33 -9.63 -6.13
N PRO A 56 -13.12 -9.66 -4.80
CA PRO A 56 -14.14 -10.14 -3.87
C PRO A 56 -15.45 -9.39 -4.10
N ALA A 57 -16.57 -10.09 -3.98
CA ALA A 57 -17.88 -9.45 -4.09
C ALA A 57 -17.97 -8.28 -3.09
N ALA A 58 -18.52 -7.15 -3.52
CA ALA A 58 -18.70 -6.00 -2.64
C ALA A 58 -19.66 -6.38 -1.51
N VAL A 59 -19.11 -6.53 -0.29
CA VAL A 59 -19.89 -6.78 0.92
C VAL A 59 -20.47 -5.44 1.40
N PRO A 60 -21.73 -5.38 1.86
CA PRO A 60 -22.25 -4.17 2.49
C PRO A 60 -21.38 -3.76 3.67
N LEU A 61 -21.21 -2.44 3.86
CA LEU A 61 -20.47 -1.91 5.00
C LEU A 61 -21.12 -2.35 6.31
N SER A 62 -20.29 -2.72 7.30
CA SER A 62 -20.75 -2.94 8.67
C SER A 62 -21.37 -1.66 9.24
N ALA A 63 -22.20 -1.79 10.29
CA ALA A 63 -22.78 -0.63 10.97
C ALA A 63 -21.70 0.36 11.45
N MET A 64 -20.56 -0.14 11.96
CA MET A 64 -19.43 0.71 12.33
C MET A 64 -18.86 1.43 11.11
N ALA A 65 -18.62 0.73 10.00
CA ALA A 65 -18.07 1.36 8.80
C ALA A 65 -19.04 2.41 8.21
N GLN A 66 -20.35 2.20 8.31
CA GLN A 66 -21.35 3.20 7.94
C GLN A 66 -21.29 4.44 8.85
N LEU A 67 -21.20 4.25 10.17
CA LEU A 67 -21.03 5.35 11.12
C LEU A 67 -19.71 6.11 10.87
N GLY A 68 -18.61 5.38 10.68
CA GLY A 68 -17.30 5.95 10.34
C GLY A 68 -17.37 6.77 9.06
N ARG A 69 -18.10 6.29 8.04
CA ARG A 69 -18.37 7.07 6.83
C ARG A 69 -19.13 8.36 7.13
N GLN A 70 -20.18 8.32 7.96
CA GLN A 70 -20.91 9.53 8.33
C GLN A 70 -20.00 10.55 9.02
N VAL A 71 -19.23 10.12 10.03
CA VAL A 71 -18.25 10.96 10.75
C VAL A 71 -17.21 11.55 9.80
N PHE A 72 -16.73 10.78 8.82
CA PHE A 72 -15.73 11.23 7.84
C PHE A 72 -16.20 12.44 7.02
N PHE A 73 -17.50 12.51 6.74
CA PHE A 73 -18.10 13.58 5.95
C PHE A 73 -18.78 14.66 6.80
N ASP A 74 -18.81 14.55 8.13
CA ASP A 74 -19.54 15.47 9.01
C ASP A 74 -18.72 16.74 9.31
N PRO A 75 -19.11 17.92 8.79
CA PRO A 75 -18.40 19.16 9.05
C PRO A 75 -18.72 19.75 10.43
N SER A 76 -19.77 19.27 11.10
CA SER A 76 -20.18 19.76 12.41
C SER A 76 -19.12 19.51 13.48
N LEU A 77 -18.23 18.54 13.26
CA LEU A 77 -17.16 18.16 14.17
C LEU A 77 -16.05 19.21 14.26
N SER A 78 -15.82 20.01 13.21
CA SER A 78 -14.85 21.12 13.28
C SER A 78 -15.38 22.30 14.10
N SER A 79 -14.50 23.15 14.66
CA SER A 79 -14.96 24.40 15.29
C SER A 79 -15.59 25.36 14.29
N SER A 80 -15.17 25.32 13.02
CA SER A 80 -15.70 26.13 11.94
C SER A 80 -17.10 25.69 11.47
N GLY A 81 -17.51 24.45 11.75
CA GLY A 81 -18.73 23.85 11.20
C GLY A 81 -18.70 23.67 9.67
N ARG A 82 -17.53 23.83 9.05
CA ARG A 82 -17.33 23.93 7.60
C ARG A 82 -16.27 22.96 7.06
N MET A 83 -15.70 22.12 7.91
CA MET A 83 -14.62 21.21 7.56
C MET A 83 -14.87 19.83 8.15
N SER A 84 -14.70 18.80 7.32
CA SER A 84 -14.69 17.39 7.71
C SER A 84 -13.37 16.73 7.27
N CYS A 85 -13.19 15.45 7.56
CA CYS A 85 -12.04 14.70 7.05
C CYS A 85 -11.99 14.76 5.51
N ALA A 86 -13.16 14.68 4.86
CA ALA A 86 -13.31 14.74 3.41
C ALA A 86 -12.90 16.08 2.77
N SER A 87 -12.85 17.18 3.54
CA SER A 87 -12.37 18.48 3.05
C SER A 87 -10.89 18.46 2.67
N CYS A 88 -10.09 17.62 3.34
CA CYS A 88 -8.67 17.43 3.06
C CYS A 88 -8.39 16.10 2.36
N HIS A 89 -9.25 15.09 2.53
CA HIS A 89 -9.13 13.76 1.93
C HIS A 89 -10.31 13.50 0.99
N SER A 90 -10.25 14.10 -0.21
CA SER A 90 -11.36 14.10 -1.17
C SER A 90 -11.50 12.74 -1.89
N PRO A 91 -12.69 12.12 -1.91
CA PRO A 91 -12.92 10.89 -2.68
C PRO A 91 -12.62 11.03 -4.18
N GLN A 92 -12.82 12.24 -4.75
CA GLN A 92 -12.55 12.55 -6.15
C GLN A 92 -11.04 12.61 -6.46
N HIS A 93 -10.21 12.69 -5.43
CA HIS A 93 -8.75 12.76 -5.52
C HIS A 93 -8.11 11.59 -4.77
N PHE A 94 -8.73 10.41 -4.83
CA PHE A 94 -8.25 9.20 -4.17
C PHE A 94 -7.99 9.42 -2.67
N TYR A 95 -8.88 10.13 -1.98
CA TYR A 95 -8.74 10.50 -0.58
C TYR A 95 -7.45 11.29 -0.25
N GLY A 96 -6.89 11.98 -1.24
CA GLY A 96 -5.83 12.98 -1.08
C GLY A 96 -6.37 14.42 -1.10
N PRO A 97 -5.48 15.43 -1.09
CA PRO A 97 -5.86 16.83 -1.08
C PRO A 97 -6.60 17.22 -2.37
N PRO A 98 -7.65 18.06 -2.27
CA PRO A 98 -8.44 18.47 -3.44
C PRO A 98 -7.76 19.52 -4.32
N ASN A 99 -6.53 19.94 -3.97
CA ASN A 99 -5.79 20.98 -4.66
C ASN A 99 -4.28 20.78 -4.45
N ALA A 100 -3.46 21.60 -5.12
CA ALA A 100 -2.00 21.54 -5.07
C ALA A 100 -1.37 22.43 -3.97
N GLN A 101 -2.13 22.80 -2.93
CA GLN A 101 -1.56 23.58 -1.83
C GLN A 101 -0.50 22.76 -1.06
N PRO A 102 0.60 23.38 -0.59
CA PRO A 102 1.62 22.67 0.16
C PRO A 102 1.10 22.13 1.50
N ALA A 103 0.11 22.81 2.10
CA ALA A 103 -0.62 22.36 3.27
C ALA A 103 -2.03 22.98 3.26
N MET A 104 -3.01 22.25 3.80
CA MET A 104 -4.41 22.70 3.86
C MET A 104 -4.62 23.73 4.97
N PHE A 105 -5.62 24.60 4.81
CA PHE A 105 -6.00 25.57 5.84
C PHE A 105 -7.13 25.04 6.72
N GLY A 106 -7.06 25.31 8.01
CA GLY A 106 -8.06 24.95 9.01
C GLY A 106 -8.21 25.98 10.12
N GLY A 107 -8.60 25.49 11.30
CA GLY A 107 -9.01 26.31 12.44
C GLY A 107 -10.43 26.89 12.29
N PRO A 108 -10.85 27.74 13.23
CA PRO A 108 -12.24 28.19 13.34
C PRO A 108 -12.70 29.04 12.13
N ASN A 109 -11.77 29.73 11.47
CA ASN A 109 -12.04 30.58 10.32
C ASN A 109 -11.45 30.05 8.99
N LEU A 110 -10.86 28.84 8.98
CA LEU A 110 -10.19 28.25 7.80
C LEU A 110 -9.04 29.09 7.24
N THR A 111 -8.30 29.79 8.11
CA THR A 111 -7.17 30.65 7.72
C THR A 111 -5.83 30.19 8.28
N ARG A 112 -5.82 29.17 9.16
CA ARG A 112 -4.58 28.66 9.76
C ARG A 112 -4.00 27.58 8.86
N GLN A 113 -2.79 27.78 8.39
CA GLN A 113 -2.12 26.78 7.55
C GLN A 113 -1.73 25.55 8.40
N GLY A 114 -1.96 24.36 7.84
CA GLY A 114 -1.43 23.12 8.38
C GLY A 114 0.09 23.04 8.28
N VAL A 115 0.68 22.08 8.98
CA VAL A 115 2.15 21.97 9.11
C VAL A 115 2.81 21.07 8.07
N ARG A 116 2.03 20.24 7.36
CA ARG A 116 2.52 19.30 6.34
C ARG A 116 1.49 19.09 5.22
N ALA A 117 1.95 18.54 4.10
CA ALA A 117 1.10 18.08 3.02
C ALA A 117 0.19 16.93 3.47
N VAL A 118 -0.99 16.83 2.87
CA VAL A 118 -1.96 15.79 3.18
C VAL A 118 -1.71 14.58 2.25
N PRO A 119 -1.46 13.36 2.77
CA PRO A 119 -1.33 12.17 1.94
C PRO A 119 -2.70 11.60 1.55
N SER A 120 -2.71 10.67 0.59
CA SER A 120 -3.89 9.83 0.32
C SER A 120 -4.16 8.89 1.50
N LEU A 121 -5.43 8.61 1.80
CA LEU A 121 -5.82 7.56 2.75
C LEU A 121 -5.99 6.18 2.09
N MET A 122 -5.87 6.08 0.76
CA MET A 122 -5.97 4.77 0.12
C MET A 122 -4.81 3.89 0.56
N TYR A 123 -5.11 2.62 0.83
CA TYR A 123 -4.16 1.61 1.30
C TYR A 123 -3.59 1.87 2.70
N LEU A 124 -4.07 2.87 3.43
CA LEU A 124 -3.57 3.17 4.77
C LEU A 124 -3.85 2.04 5.78
N GLU A 125 -4.84 1.18 5.52
CA GLU A 125 -5.08 -0.06 6.28
C GLU A 125 -3.96 -1.10 6.12
N THR A 126 -3.12 -0.92 5.10
CA THR A 126 -1.94 -1.77 4.85
C THR A 126 -0.69 -1.32 5.61
N GLU A 127 -0.73 -0.14 6.21
CA GLU A 127 0.37 0.38 7.02
C GLU A 127 0.52 -0.43 8.31
N LEU A 128 1.77 -0.71 8.70
CA LEU A 128 2.06 -1.41 9.95
C LEU A 128 2.15 -0.43 11.11
N ASN A 129 1.95 -0.91 12.33
CA ASN A 129 2.23 -0.12 13.52
C ASN A 129 3.73 0.23 13.57
N PHE A 130 4.07 1.36 14.20
CA PHE A 130 5.46 1.77 14.32
C PHE A 130 6.29 0.71 15.06
N SER A 131 7.44 0.38 14.50
CA SER A 131 8.41 -0.49 15.12
C SER A 131 9.83 -0.10 14.73
N ILE A 132 10.79 -0.53 15.53
CA ILE A 132 12.22 -0.37 15.24
C ILE A 132 12.79 -1.78 15.19
N GLY A 133 13.26 -2.19 14.01
CA GLY A 133 13.65 -3.57 13.76
C GLY A 133 14.69 -3.67 12.64
N PRO A 134 15.26 -4.87 12.45
CA PRO A 134 16.15 -5.10 11.32
C PRO A 134 15.41 -4.81 10.02
N ASP A 135 16.09 -4.14 9.09
CA ASP A 135 15.66 -4.01 7.71
C ASP A 135 15.44 -5.42 7.14
N PRO A 136 14.20 -5.79 6.72
CA PRO A 136 13.97 -7.08 6.11
C PRO A 136 14.85 -7.17 4.88
N ALA A 137 15.87 -8.02 4.94
CA ALA A 137 16.85 -8.17 3.88
C ALA A 137 16.14 -8.59 2.57
N GLY A 138 15.85 -7.61 1.70
CA GLY A 138 15.30 -7.82 0.37
C GLY A 138 13.95 -7.17 0.03
N GLU A 139 13.33 -6.33 0.87
CA GLU A 139 11.94 -5.89 0.63
C GLU A 139 11.75 -4.39 0.41
N ALA A 140 11.69 -4.00 -0.87
CA ALA A 140 10.73 -2.99 -1.31
C ALA A 140 9.51 -3.60 -2.04
N ASP A 141 9.56 -4.88 -2.45
CA ASP A 141 8.63 -5.43 -3.46
C ASP A 141 7.80 -6.65 -3.00
N ILE A 142 7.90 -7.12 -1.75
CA ILE A 142 7.08 -8.23 -1.26
C ILE A 142 6.19 -7.74 -0.11
N LEU A 143 4.91 -7.54 -0.39
CA LEU A 143 3.93 -7.18 0.64
C LEU A 143 3.68 -8.40 1.56
N PRO A 144 3.84 -8.27 2.89
CA PRO A 144 3.52 -9.34 3.82
C PRO A 144 2.00 -9.61 3.81
N THR A 145 1.61 -10.87 3.79
CA THR A 145 0.20 -11.29 3.84
C THR A 145 -0.47 -10.86 5.16
N LEU A 146 -1.79 -10.69 5.19
CA LEU A 146 -2.54 -10.30 6.41
C LEU A 146 -2.24 -11.20 7.64
N PRO A 147 -2.12 -12.53 7.51
CA PRO A 147 -1.71 -13.39 8.63
C PRO A 147 -0.27 -13.14 9.08
N GLN A 148 0.66 -12.86 8.15
CA GLN A 148 2.04 -12.50 8.48
C GLN A 148 2.11 -11.16 9.22
N ARG A 149 1.31 -10.16 8.81
CA ARG A 149 1.22 -8.86 9.51
C ARG A 149 0.70 -8.99 10.93
N ALA A 150 -0.31 -9.84 11.16
CA ALA A 150 -0.84 -10.13 12.50
C ALA A 150 0.17 -10.86 13.39
N ALA A 151 0.98 -11.75 12.82
CA ALA A 151 2.02 -12.50 13.55
C ALA A 151 3.24 -11.64 13.91
N LEU A 152 3.63 -10.70 13.03
CA LEU A 152 4.76 -9.80 13.25
C LEU A 152 4.56 -8.90 14.48
N GLY A 153 3.32 -8.50 14.80
CA GLY A 153 3.02 -7.74 16.01
C GLY A 153 3.12 -8.53 17.32
N ALA A 154 3.04 -9.87 17.27
CA ALA A 154 2.93 -10.73 18.46
C ALA A 154 4.27 -11.31 18.94
N LEU A 155 5.30 -11.32 18.08
CA LEU A 155 6.51 -12.12 18.31
C LEU A 155 7.82 -11.32 18.37
N VAL A 156 7.79 -9.98 18.33
CA VAL A 156 9.04 -9.19 18.36
C VAL A 156 9.76 -9.36 19.71
N PRO A 157 10.92 -10.05 19.76
CA PRO A 157 11.69 -10.17 20.99
C PRO A 157 12.33 -8.81 21.29
N ARG A 158 12.09 -8.27 22.48
CA ARG A 158 12.80 -7.06 22.95
C ARG A 158 14.22 -7.45 23.35
N VAL A 159 15.19 -7.10 22.51
CA VAL A 159 16.62 -7.40 22.75
C VAL A 159 17.27 -6.29 23.58
N THR A 160 18.00 -6.66 24.63
CA THR A 160 18.84 -5.76 25.44
C THR A 160 20.16 -5.48 24.71
N LYS A 161 20.49 -4.20 24.51
CA LYS A 161 21.68 -3.76 23.76
C LYS A 161 22.97 -3.95 24.60
N THR A 162 23.86 -4.88 24.24
CA THR A 162 25.21 -4.99 24.84
C THR A 162 26.32 -4.83 23.79
N ALA A 163 27.43 -4.20 24.19
CA ALA A 163 28.46 -3.66 23.30
C ALA A 163 29.45 -4.69 22.69
N GLN A 164 29.18 -5.99 22.81
CA GLN A 164 30.17 -7.05 22.53
C GLN A 164 30.11 -7.64 21.10
N SER A 165 29.14 -7.26 20.26
CA SER A 165 29.10 -7.70 18.84
C SER A 165 28.44 -6.65 17.93
N THR A 166 29.11 -5.53 17.70
CA THR A 166 28.58 -4.41 16.90
C THR A 166 28.36 -4.75 15.42
N ALA A 167 29.05 -5.75 14.87
CA ALA A 167 28.93 -6.16 13.46
C ALA A 167 27.72 -7.06 13.16
N GLN A 168 27.31 -7.95 14.10
CA GLN A 168 26.06 -8.72 13.99
C GLN A 168 24.82 -7.95 14.44
N THR A 169 25.00 -6.91 15.27
CA THR A 169 23.93 -5.99 15.69
C THR A 169 23.70 -4.86 14.66
N ALA A 170 24.51 -4.78 13.61
CA ALA A 170 24.38 -3.84 12.50
C ALA A 170 23.60 -4.42 11.30
N ALA A 171 22.74 -5.42 11.53
CA ALA A 171 21.61 -5.61 10.62
C ALA A 171 20.76 -4.33 10.74
N ASN A 172 20.86 -3.44 9.74
CA ASN A 172 20.28 -2.10 9.70
C ASN A 172 19.01 -1.96 10.53
N ILE A 173 19.14 -1.53 11.80
CA ILE A 173 17.97 -1.32 12.65
C ILE A 173 17.35 -0.01 12.20
N VAL A 174 16.22 -0.07 11.51
CA VAL A 174 15.55 1.09 10.92
C VAL A 174 14.15 1.25 11.51
N PRO A 175 13.67 2.50 11.71
CA PRO A 175 12.27 2.76 12.00
C PRO A 175 11.39 2.35 10.82
N GLN A 176 10.28 1.68 11.09
CA GLN A 176 9.34 1.18 10.10
C GLN A 176 7.90 1.40 10.57
N GLY A 177 6.99 1.61 9.62
CA GLY A 177 5.58 1.78 9.88
C GLY A 177 5.23 3.07 10.62
N GLY A 178 4.05 3.05 11.24
CA GLY A 178 3.45 4.20 11.89
C GLY A 178 2.70 5.09 10.90
N LEU A 179 1.70 5.78 11.44
CA LEU A 179 0.85 6.69 10.70
C LEU A 179 1.32 8.13 10.88
N PHE A 180 0.90 8.99 9.94
CA PHE A 180 1.47 10.30 9.67
C PHE A 180 2.90 10.25 9.13
N TRP A 181 3.36 11.37 8.55
CA TRP A 181 4.71 11.52 7.98
C TRP A 181 5.88 11.26 8.95
N ASP A 182 5.64 11.23 10.26
CA ASP A 182 6.65 10.98 11.29
C ASP A 182 6.37 9.72 12.12
N GLY A 183 5.39 8.89 11.71
CA GLY A 183 5.09 7.62 12.39
C GLY A 183 4.54 7.76 13.81
N ARG A 184 4.07 8.95 14.22
CA ARG A 184 3.70 9.25 15.61
C ARG A 184 2.42 8.55 16.12
N ALA A 185 1.65 7.92 15.25
CA ALA A 185 0.43 7.21 15.62
C ALA A 185 0.48 5.75 15.18
N ASN A 186 0.03 4.83 16.02
CA ASN A 186 0.10 3.40 15.76
C ASN A 186 -1.18 2.80 15.21
N THR A 187 -2.30 3.52 15.29
CA THR A 187 -3.61 3.02 14.87
C THR A 187 -4.40 4.08 14.13
N LEU A 188 -5.30 3.67 13.23
CA LEU A 188 -6.20 4.59 12.52
C LEU A 188 -7.05 5.41 13.49
N GLN A 189 -7.42 4.83 14.64
CA GLN A 189 -8.17 5.50 15.69
C GLN A 189 -7.35 6.62 16.34
N GLU A 190 -6.09 6.36 16.66
CA GLU A 190 -5.16 7.37 17.20
C GLU A 190 -4.89 8.47 16.17
N GLN A 191 -4.68 8.08 14.90
CA GLN A 191 -4.46 9.01 13.80
C GLN A 191 -5.67 9.94 13.60
N ALA A 192 -6.90 9.42 13.67
CA ALA A 192 -8.12 10.22 13.50
C ALA A 192 -8.27 11.33 14.56
N MET A 193 -7.74 11.13 15.77
CA MET A 193 -7.80 12.13 16.84
C MET A 193 -6.93 13.36 16.56
N GLY A 194 -5.85 13.21 15.79
CA GLY A 194 -4.92 14.31 15.48
C GLY A 194 -5.61 15.49 14.77
N PRO A 195 -6.10 15.30 13.53
CA PRO A 195 -6.79 16.35 12.78
C PRO A 195 -8.02 16.90 13.50
N LEU A 196 -8.74 16.03 14.19
CA LEU A 196 -9.97 16.36 14.90
C LEU A 196 -9.75 17.38 16.02
N LEU A 197 -8.62 17.32 16.72
CA LEU A 197 -8.31 18.19 17.85
C LEU A 197 -7.27 19.28 17.52
N SER A 198 -6.55 19.15 16.41
CA SER A 198 -5.50 20.08 15.99
C SER A 198 -6.06 21.48 15.69
N PRO A 199 -5.50 22.55 16.29
CA PRO A 199 -5.98 23.92 16.08
C PRO A 199 -5.67 24.47 14.68
N PHE A 200 -4.84 23.76 13.91
CA PHE A 200 -4.49 24.09 12.52
C PHE A 200 -5.36 23.34 11.51
N GLU A 201 -6.18 22.38 11.96
CA GLU A 201 -7.00 21.51 11.12
C GLU A 201 -8.49 21.66 11.49
N MET A 202 -9.12 20.67 12.12
CA MET A 202 -10.54 20.75 12.45
C MET A 202 -10.82 21.55 13.73
N ASP A 203 -9.84 21.69 14.63
CA ASP A 203 -9.95 22.49 15.85
C ASP A 203 -11.20 22.10 16.70
N GLY A 204 -11.48 20.81 16.85
CA GLY A 204 -12.61 20.30 17.64
C GLY A 204 -12.56 20.70 19.14
N GLY A 205 -11.46 21.29 19.58
CA GLY A 205 -11.23 21.82 20.91
C GLY A 205 -10.83 20.71 21.88
N SER A 206 -11.81 19.96 22.39
CA SER A 206 -11.56 18.87 23.33
C SER A 206 -12.39 17.64 23.00
N ILE A 207 -11.94 16.48 23.47
CA ILE A 207 -12.67 15.21 23.31
C ILE A 207 -14.09 15.34 23.86
N ALA A 208 -14.27 16.00 25.00
CA ALA A 208 -15.59 16.22 25.60
C ALA A 208 -16.51 17.04 24.69
N ARG A 209 -15.98 18.08 24.02
CA ARG A 209 -16.75 18.90 23.08
C ARG A 209 -17.14 18.13 21.83
N VAL A 210 -16.21 17.36 21.27
CA VAL A 210 -16.49 16.48 20.12
C VAL A 210 -17.54 15.43 20.49
N ALA A 211 -17.40 14.78 21.65
CA ALA A 211 -18.36 13.80 22.13
C ALA A 211 -19.75 14.43 22.35
N ALA A 212 -19.83 15.66 22.86
CA ALA A 212 -21.09 16.37 23.00
C ALA A 212 -21.76 16.65 21.64
N LYS A 213 -20.98 17.03 20.62
CA LYS A 213 -21.50 17.19 19.25
C LYS A 213 -22.06 15.88 18.70
N LEU A 214 -21.32 14.77 18.85
CA LEU A 214 -21.77 13.45 18.41
C LEU A 214 -23.05 13.00 19.12
N ARG A 215 -23.20 13.27 20.42
CA ARG A 215 -24.45 12.95 21.16
C ARG A 215 -25.64 13.79 20.74
N ALA A 216 -25.40 14.99 20.21
CA ALA A 216 -26.43 15.89 19.73
C ALA A 216 -26.74 15.71 18.24
N ALA A 217 -26.00 14.83 17.55
CA ALA A 217 -26.27 14.48 16.16
C ALA A 217 -27.60 13.72 16.05
N PRO A 218 -28.39 13.96 14.98
CA PRO A 218 -29.71 13.37 14.79
C PRO A 218 -29.67 11.85 14.52
#